data_AF-A0AAD7EQP0-F1
#
_entry.id   AF-A0AAD7EQP0-F1
#
_cell.length_a   1.000
_cell.length_b   1.000
_cell.length_c   1.000
_cell.angle_alpha   90.00
_cell.angle_beta   90.00
_cell.angle_gamma   90.00
#
_symmetry.space_group_name_H-M   'P 1'
#
loop_
_entity.id
_entity.type
_entity.pdbx_description
1 polymer ?
#
loop_
_entity_poly.entity_id
_entity_poly.type
_entity_poly.pdbx_seq_one_letter_code
_entity_poly.pdbx_strand_id
1 'polypeptide(L)'
;MADVVLLESSVPFDVAEWIGVGKLYKDVPIKVSDACCDARTIPADLRATFPSRATPIWRSGYQSFWTTIKTISTQADHWFSFEPPNYDPIPTLWSNSIPALSFLCELENDYPQKWMNGAISVLDPPQKSIRLPLFAVAFYLEIHRLREAQDIWCCNVPGFDGGSDDEDEEEEEYEELEEGSGGQKRKPKPLRGAVKRKKTDGTKQSKSGANKGCQPSVERSRTPNAALKPQKKAVPRAQK
;
A
#
# COMPACT_ATOMS: atom_id res chain seq x y z
N MET A 1 -27.72 36.75 18.42
CA MET A 1 -28.31 35.52 17.87
C MET A 1 -27.43 35.11 16.72
N ALA A 2 -26.77 33.96 16.79
CA ALA A 2 -25.84 33.51 15.76
C ALA A 2 -26.64 32.91 14.60
N ASP A 3 -26.47 33.45 13.40
CA ASP A 3 -27.04 32.87 12.18
C ASP A 3 -26.44 31.48 11.96
N VAL A 4 -27.30 30.48 12.06
CA VAL A 4 -26.99 29.11 11.64
C VAL A 4 -26.99 29.13 10.12
N VAL A 5 -25.80 29.32 9.53
CA VAL A 5 -25.59 29.15 8.10
C VAL A 5 -25.86 27.69 7.77
N LEU A 6 -27.03 27.42 7.18
CA LEU A 6 -27.39 26.14 6.59
C LEU A 6 -26.40 25.85 5.47
N LEU A 7 -25.44 24.99 5.78
CA LEU A 7 -24.42 24.51 4.85
C LEU A 7 -25.10 23.96 3.60
N GLU A 8 -24.62 24.47 2.47
CA GLU A 8 -25.08 24.25 1.12
C GLU A 8 -25.49 22.81 0.86
N SER A 9 -26.64 22.63 0.22
CA SER A 9 -27.05 21.37 -0.39
C SER A 9 -25.88 20.78 -1.17
N SER A 10 -25.38 19.64 -0.71
CA SER A 10 -24.27 18.91 -1.31
C SER A 10 -24.58 18.60 -2.77
N VAL A 11 -24.08 19.42 -3.68
CA VAL A 11 -24.07 19.09 -5.11
C VAL A 11 -23.32 17.76 -5.26
N PRO A 12 -23.94 16.73 -5.89
CA PRO A 12 -23.33 15.41 -6.05
C PRO A 12 -22.01 15.53 -6.82
N PHE A 13 -21.04 14.71 -6.43
CA PHE A 13 -19.75 14.65 -7.11
C PHE A 13 -19.93 14.05 -8.52
N ASP A 14 -19.66 14.83 -9.56
CA ASP A 14 -19.69 14.36 -10.95
C ASP A 14 -18.32 13.79 -11.34
N VAL A 15 -18.21 12.46 -11.34
CA VAL A 15 -16.99 11.74 -11.69
C VAL A 15 -16.41 12.18 -13.04
N ALA A 16 -17.25 12.44 -14.03
CA ALA A 16 -16.83 12.74 -15.40
C ALA A 16 -16.15 14.11 -15.53
N GLU A 17 -16.43 15.03 -14.61
CA GLU A 17 -15.81 16.38 -14.60
C GLU A 17 -14.36 16.34 -14.07
N TRP A 18 -14.05 15.38 -13.20
CA TRP A 18 -12.82 15.38 -12.41
C TRP A 18 -11.84 14.28 -12.82
N ILE A 19 -12.35 13.08 -13.11
CA ILE A 19 -11.53 11.89 -13.39
C ILE A 19 -11.25 11.78 -14.89
N GLY A 20 -9.99 11.62 -15.28
CA GLY A 20 -9.59 11.38 -16.67
C GLY A 20 -9.44 12.64 -17.53
N VAL A 21 -9.62 13.84 -16.95
CA VAL A 21 -9.57 15.11 -17.69
C VAL A 21 -8.12 15.57 -17.98
N GLY A 22 -7.12 14.91 -17.39
CA GLY A 22 -5.70 15.23 -17.61
C GLY A 22 -5.28 16.58 -17.00
N LYS A 23 -6.06 17.12 -16.06
CA LYS A 23 -5.74 18.34 -15.33
C LYS A 23 -4.78 18.03 -14.18
N LEU A 24 -3.75 18.86 -14.04
CA LEU A 24 -2.90 18.89 -12.85
C LEU A 24 -3.51 19.87 -11.85
N TYR A 25 -3.86 19.37 -10.67
CA TYR A 25 -4.47 20.18 -9.62
C TYR A 25 -3.42 20.54 -8.58
N LYS A 26 -3.23 21.84 -8.34
CA LYS A 26 -2.43 22.32 -7.21
C LYS A 26 -3.23 22.29 -5.91
N ASP A 27 -4.48 22.73 -5.99
CA ASP A 27 -5.44 22.78 -4.88
C ASP A 27 -6.67 21.94 -5.27
N VAL A 28 -6.78 20.76 -4.67
CA VAL A 28 -7.88 19.81 -4.94
C VAL A 28 -9.09 20.20 -4.08
N PRO A 29 -10.28 20.42 -4.66
CA PRO A 29 -11.48 20.69 -3.88
C PRO A 29 -11.78 19.55 -2.89
N ILE A 30 -12.31 19.90 -1.71
CA ILE A 30 -12.56 18.95 -0.62
C ILE A 30 -13.40 17.75 -1.10
N LYS A 31 -14.46 17.99 -1.88
CA LYS A 31 -15.32 16.91 -2.43
C LYS A 31 -14.57 15.90 -3.30
N VAL A 32 -13.59 16.37 -4.07
CA VAL A 32 -12.75 15.51 -4.93
C VAL A 32 -11.80 14.70 -4.05
N SER A 33 -11.26 15.33 -3.00
CA SER A 33 -10.44 14.64 -2.00
C SER A 33 -11.23 13.56 -1.26
N ASP A 34 -12.46 13.86 -0.84
CA ASP A 34 -13.34 12.90 -0.16
C ASP A 34 -13.67 11.72 -1.08
N ALA A 35 -14.04 11.99 -2.34
CA ALA A 35 -14.29 10.93 -3.33
C ALA A 35 -13.05 10.06 -3.60
N CYS A 36 -11.86 10.67 -3.60
CA CYS A 36 -10.59 9.96 -3.75
C CYS A 36 -10.31 9.03 -2.55
N CYS A 37 -10.59 9.51 -1.33
CA CYS A 37 -10.51 8.72 -0.10
C CYS A 37 -11.53 7.56 -0.11
N ASP A 38 -12.76 7.83 -0.54
CA ASP A 38 -13.83 6.82 -0.64
C ASP A 38 -13.45 5.72 -1.62
N ALA A 39 -12.91 6.08 -2.81
CA ALA A 39 -12.44 5.11 -3.80
C ALA A 39 -11.30 4.21 -3.28
N ARG A 40 -10.53 4.68 -2.30
CA ARG A 40 -9.45 3.92 -1.64
C ARG A 40 -9.91 3.15 -0.40
N THR A 41 -11.13 3.36 0.05
CA THR A 41 -11.62 2.76 1.28
C THR A 41 -11.83 1.26 1.10
N ILE A 42 -11.28 0.47 2.01
CA ILE A 42 -11.44 -0.99 2.02
C ILE A 42 -12.94 -1.29 2.25
N PRO A 43 -13.60 -2.06 1.35
CA PRO A 43 -15.01 -2.42 1.51
C PRO A 43 -15.29 -3.09 2.85
N ALA A 44 -16.48 -2.83 3.42
CA ALA A 44 -16.86 -3.35 4.74
C ALA A 44 -16.80 -4.88 4.82
N ASP A 45 -17.20 -5.57 3.75
CA ASP A 45 -17.19 -7.03 3.69
C ASP A 45 -15.77 -7.59 3.78
N LEU A 46 -14.82 -6.98 3.06
CA LEU A 46 -13.41 -7.32 3.15
C LEU A 46 -12.84 -6.92 4.52
N ARG A 47 -13.24 -5.76 5.05
CA ARG A 47 -12.81 -5.31 6.38
C ARG A 47 -13.27 -6.26 7.49
N ALA A 48 -14.42 -6.92 7.32
CA ALA A 48 -14.92 -7.92 8.25
C ALA A 48 -14.08 -9.20 8.29
N THR A 49 -13.26 -9.47 7.26
CA THR A 49 -12.33 -10.60 7.26
C THR A 49 -11.02 -10.31 7.99
N PHE A 50 -10.78 -9.06 8.41
CA PHE A 50 -9.63 -8.72 9.23
C PHE A 50 -9.83 -9.24 10.66
N PRO A 51 -8.74 -9.59 11.36
CA PRO A 51 -8.83 -9.91 12.78
C PRO A 51 -9.45 -8.74 13.53
N SER A 52 -10.44 -9.03 14.38
CA SER A 52 -10.98 -8.04 15.30
C SER A 52 -9.87 -7.47 16.17
N ARG A 53 -9.93 -6.17 16.46
CA ARG A 53 -9.00 -5.51 17.39
C ARG A 53 -9.04 -6.10 18.81
N ALA A 54 -10.12 -6.81 19.14
CA ALA A 54 -10.25 -7.52 20.41
C ALA A 54 -9.59 -8.91 20.39
N THR A 55 -9.27 -9.45 19.22
CA THR A 55 -8.63 -10.75 19.07
C THR A 55 -7.15 -10.64 19.45
N PRO A 56 -6.66 -11.43 20.41
CA PRO A 56 -5.24 -11.46 20.74
C PRO A 56 -4.40 -11.87 19.53
N ILE A 57 -3.25 -11.21 19.36
CA ILE A 57 -2.35 -11.41 18.22
C ILE A 57 -1.98 -12.89 18.02
N TRP A 58 -1.63 -13.61 19.08
CA TRP A 58 -1.28 -15.05 19.02
C TRP A 58 -2.39 -15.94 18.50
N ARG A 59 -3.66 -15.52 18.62
CA ARG A 59 -4.82 -16.26 18.14
C ARG A 59 -5.15 -15.97 16.68
N SER A 60 -4.52 -14.93 16.12
CA SER A 60 -4.89 -14.44 14.80
C SER A 60 -4.56 -15.41 13.68
N GLY A 61 -3.67 -16.40 13.86
CA GLY A 61 -3.41 -17.46 12.88
C GLY A 61 -2.83 -16.99 11.54
N TYR A 62 -2.68 -15.68 11.33
CA TYR A 62 -2.17 -15.06 10.11
C TYR A 62 -0.65 -15.13 9.97
N GLN A 63 0.04 -15.68 10.97
CA GLN A 63 1.50 -15.62 11.08
C GLN A 63 2.22 -16.35 9.93
N SER A 64 1.58 -17.31 9.25
CA SER A 64 2.22 -18.13 8.21
C SER A 64 1.81 -17.81 6.77
N PHE A 65 0.83 -16.95 6.53
CA PHE A 65 0.20 -16.87 5.18
C PHE A 65 0.86 -15.90 4.22
N TRP A 66 1.74 -15.00 4.70
CA TRP A 66 2.18 -13.88 3.88
C TRP A 66 3.69 -13.77 3.72
N THR A 67 4.15 -14.26 2.58
CA THR A 67 5.50 -13.98 2.09
C THR A 67 5.54 -12.56 1.54
N THR A 68 6.51 -11.75 2.01
CA THR A 68 6.79 -10.45 1.41
C THR A 68 7.73 -10.64 0.23
N ILE A 69 7.37 -10.08 -0.92
CA ILE A 69 8.23 -10.11 -2.11
C ILE A 69 9.02 -8.80 -2.23
N LYS A 70 10.31 -8.93 -2.58
CA LYS A 70 11.10 -7.78 -3.01
C LYS A 70 10.65 -7.38 -4.41
N THR A 71 9.81 -6.36 -4.49
CA THR A 71 9.39 -5.80 -5.79
C THR A 71 10.55 -4.99 -6.36
N ILE A 72 11.00 -5.32 -7.58
CA ILE A 72 12.22 -4.75 -8.20
C ILE A 72 11.90 -3.43 -8.97
N SER A 73 10.63 -3.14 -9.23
CA SER A 73 10.25 -1.96 -10.03
C SER A 73 10.35 -0.68 -9.21
N THR A 74 11.04 0.31 -9.78
CA THR A 74 11.28 1.63 -9.17
C THR A 74 10.28 2.70 -9.61
N GLN A 75 9.27 2.35 -10.42
CA GLN A 75 8.34 3.33 -10.98
C GLN A 75 6.90 2.94 -10.65
N ALA A 76 6.41 3.43 -9.51
CA ALA A 76 5.03 3.32 -9.05
C ALA A 76 4.00 3.71 -10.13
N ASP A 77 4.35 4.70 -10.95
CA ASP A 77 3.58 5.20 -12.08
C ASP A 77 3.03 4.16 -13.07
N HIS A 78 3.77 3.07 -13.31
CA HIS A 78 3.42 2.04 -14.30
C HIS A 78 2.46 0.98 -13.76
N TRP A 79 2.15 1.03 -12.47
CA TRP A 79 1.30 0.04 -11.81
C TRP A 79 -0.17 0.42 -11.82
N PHE A 80 -0.50 1.66 -12.18
CA PHE A 80 -1.88 2.09 -12.34
C PHE A 80 -2.40 1.75 -13.73
N SER A 81 -3.65 1.30 -13.81
CA SER A 81 -4.31 0.99 -15.08
C SER A 81 -5.65 1.73 -15.21
N PHE A 82 -5.96 2.06 -16.46
CA PHE A 82 -7.24 2.64 -16.89
C PHE A 82 -8.28 1.55 -17.19
N GLU A 83 -7.87 0.29 -17.19
CA GLU A 83 -8.77 -0.85 -17.38
C GLU A 83 -9.37 -1.29 -16.04
N PRO A 84 -10.60 -1.82 -16.03
CA PRO A 84 -11.24 -2.25 -14.80
C PRO A 84 -10.51 -3.45 -14.18
N PRO A 85 -10.67 -3.66 -12.86
CA PRO A 85 -10.25 -4.89 -12.21
C PRO A 85 -10.81 -6.12 -12.92
N ASN A 86 -9.99 -7.17 -13.06
CA ASN A 86 -10.36 -8.39 -13.79
C ASN A 86 -10.39 -9.66 -12.93
N TYR A 87 -10.21 -9.54 -11.62
CA TYR A 87 -10.28 -10.64 -10.66
C TYR A 87 -11.13 -10.28 -9.44
N ASP A 88 -11.62 -11.30 -8.75
CA ASP A 88 -12.28 -11.14 -7.46
C ASP A 88 -11.25 -10.71 -6.41
N PRO A 89 -11.39 -9.51 -5.82
CA PRO A 89 -10.37 -8.98 -4.93
C PRO A 89 -10.18 -9.80 -3.66
N ILE A 90 -11.24 -10.43 -3.11
CA ILE A 90 -11.13 -11.08 -1.80
C ILE A 90 -10.13 -12.25 -1.83
N PRO A 91 -10.37 -13.34 -2.59
CA PRO A 91 -9.45 -14.48 -2.60
C PRO A 91 -8.05 -14.07 -3.07
N THR A 92 -7.95 -13.19 -4.07
CA THR A 92 -6.67 -12.79 -4.65
C THR A 92 -5.81 -11.98 -3.67
N LEU A 93 -6.38 -11.03 -2.94
CA LEU A 93 -5.62 -10.23 -1.97
C LEU A 93 -5.08 -11.06 -0.79
N TRP A 94 -5.83 -12.09 -0.38
CA TRP A 94 -5.42 -12.98 0.71
C TRP A 94 -4.40 -14.04 0.28
N SER A 95 -4.43 -14.47 -0.98
CA SER A 95 -3.50 -15.48 -1.51
C SER A 95 -2.17 -14.91 -2.00
N ASN A 96 -2.14 -13.64 -2.38
CA ASN A 96 -0.98 -13.04 -3.01
C ASN A 96 0.10 -12.65 -2.01
N SER A 97 1.35 -12.68 -2.47
CA SER A 97 2.47 -12.15 -1.71
C SER A 97 2.32 -10.64 -1.51
N ILE A 98 2.67 -10.17 -0.32
CA ILE A 98 2.57 -8.74 0.01
C ILE A 98 3.73 -8.00 -0.66
N PRO A 99 3.47 -6.91 -1.40
CA PRO A 99 4.53 -6.04 -1.91
C PRO A 99 5.34 -5.40 -0.78
N ALA A 100 6.56 -4.94 -1.07
CA ALA A 100 7.38 -4.25 -0.07
C ALA A 100 6.70 -2.95 0.42
N LEU A 101 6.82 -2.63 1.71
CA LEU A 101 6.19 -1.45 2.31
C LEU A 101 6.63 -0.15 1.63
N SER A 102 7.92 -0.01 1.28
CA SER A 102 8.43 1.18 0.58
C SER A 102 7.73 1.40 -0.76
N PHE A 103 7.51 0.32 -1.51
CA PHE A 103 6.82 0.36 -2.80
C PHE A 103 5.33 0.72 -2.64
N LEU A 104 4.65 0.19 -1.62
CA LEU A 104 3.27 0.57 -1.32
C LEU A 104 3.16 2.04 -0.92
N CYS A 105 4.11 2.58 -0.17
CA CYS A 105 4.17 4.01 0.16
C CYS A 105 4.37 4.88 -1.09
N GLU A 106 5.17 4.43 -2.07
CA GLU A 106 5.30 5.14 -3.36
C GLU A 106 3.99 5.13 -4.13
N LEU A 107 3.32 3.98 -4.26
CA LEU A 107 2.00 3.88 -4.90
C LEU A 107 0.97 4.78 -4.21
N GLU A 108 0.98 4.78 -2.88
CA GLU A 108 0.09 5.59 -2.05
C GLU A 108 0.30 7.11 -2.27
N ASN A 109 1.55 7.54 -2.45
CA ASN A 109 1.88 8.94 -2.73
C ASN A 109 1.45 9.38 -4.14
N ASP A 110 1.57 8.48 -5.13
CA ASP A 110 1.19 8.77 -6.52
C ASP A 110 -0.31 8.58 -6.80
N TYR A 111 -0.99 7.82 -5.93
CA TYR A 111 -2.40 7.45 -6.07
C TYR A 111 -3.34 8.63 -6.38
N PRO A 112 -3.33 9.76 -5.65
CA PRO A 112 -4.30 10.83 -5.89
C PRO A 112 -4.22 11.38 -7.31
N GLN A 113 -3.00 11.61 -7.82
CA GLN A 113 -2.82 12.12 -9.17
C GLN A 113 -3.16 11.07 -10.23
N LYS A 114 -2.84 9.79 -9.99
CA LYS A 114 -3.15 8.70 -10.92
C LYS A 114 -4.65 8.45 -11.03
N TRP A 115 -5.36 8.48 -9.91
CA TRP A 115 -6.82 8.43 -9.87
C TRP A 115 -7.44 9.61 -10.62
N MET A 116 -6.98 10.85 -10.37
CA MET A 116 -7.44 12.03 -11.12
C MET A 116 -7.14 11.93 -12.63
N ASN A 117 -6.04 11.26 -13.01
CA ASN A 117 -5.70 11.00 -14.40
C ASN A 117 -6.61 9.94 -15.05
N GLY A 118 -7.47 9.24 -14.30
CA GLY A 118 -8.39 8.24 -14.83
C GLY A 118 -8.06 6.80 -14.46
N ALA A 119 -7.05 6.54 -13.63
CA ALA A 119 -6.76 5.18 -13.20
C ALA A 119 -7.90 4.63 -12.34
N ILE A 120 -8.33 3.40 -12.62
CA ILE A 120 -9.42 2.71 -11.91
C ILE A 120 -9.00 1.39 -11.29
N SER A 121 -7.78 0.91 -11.58
CA SER A 121 -7.22 -0.30 -11.00
C SER A 121 -5.71 -0.18 -10.81
N VAL A 122 -5.13 -1.12 -10.06
CA VAL A 122 -3.68 -1.30 -9.87
C VAL A 122 -3.27 -2.70 -10.31
N LEU A 123 -2.11 -2.84 -10.95
CA LEU A 123 -1.54 -4.12 -11.35
C LEU A 123 -0.93 -4.82 -10.13
N ASP A 124 -1.11 -6.13 -10.04
CA ASP A 124 -0.52 -6.93 -8.98
C ASP A 124 0.99 -7.16 -9.22
N PRO A 125 1.90 -6.84 -8.28
CA PRO A 125 3.33 -6.99 -8.48
C PRO A 125 3.84 -8.41 -8.81
N PRO A 126 3.37 -9.46 -8.12
CA PRO A 126 3.66 -10.84 -8.50
C PRO A 126 3.13 -11.20 -9.90
N GLN A 127 1.93 -10.72 -10.25
CA GLN A 127 1.23 -11.12 -11.47
C GLN A 127 0.70 -9.91 -12.25
N LYS A 128 1.53 -9.36 -13.16
CA LYS A 128 1.22 -8.16 -13.96
C LYS A 128 -0.02 -8.26 -14.86
N SER A 129 -0.58 -9.45 -15.05
CA SER A 129 -1.85 -9.66 -15.79
C SER A 129 -3.09 -9.45 -14.92
N ILE A 130 -2.93 -9.44 -13.60
CA ILE A 130 -3.99 -9.20 -12.63
C ILE A 130 -4.08 -7.70 -12.36
N ARG A 131 -5.31 -7.19 -12.51
CA ARG A 131 -5.73 -5.84 -12.13
C ARG A 131 -6.62 -5.95 -10.91
N LEU A 132 -6.14 -5.37 -9.81
CA LEU A 132 -6.82 -5.27 -8.53
C LEU A 132 -7.49 -3.89 -8.41
N PRO A 133 -8.57 -3.77 -7.62
CA PRO A 133 -9.17 -2.47 -7.32
C PRO A 133 -8.20 -1.56 -6.57
N LEU A 134 -8.41 -0.26 -6.65
CA LEU A 134 -7.52 0.75 -6.06
C LEU A 134 -7.34 0.60 -4.54
N PHE A 135 -8.39 0.16 -3.82
CA PHE A 135 -8.30 -0.12 -2.39
C PHE A 135 -7.31 -1.24 -2.03
N ALA A 136 -6.83 -2.04 -2.99
CA ALA A 136 -5.81 -3.07 -2.76
C ALA A 136 -4.54 -2.50 -2.12
N VAL A 137 -4.14 -1.27 -2.50
CA VAL A 137 -2.99 -0.61 -1.89
C VAL A 137 -3.24 -0.37 -0.39
N ALA A 138 -4.42 0.13 -0.03
CA ALA A 138 -4.81 0.33 1.36
C ALA A 138 -4.92 -0.99 2.13
N PHE A 139 -5.42 -2.05 1.48
CA PHE A 139 -5.46 -3.39 2.06
C PHE A 139 -4.04 -3.85 2.44
N TYR A 140 -3.10 -3.86 1.49
CA TYR A 140 -1.74 -4.31 1.76
C TYR A 140 -1.01 -3.45 2.81
N LEU A 141 -1.26 -2.14 2.84
CA LEU A 141 -0.73 -1.27 3.90
C LEU A 141 -1.27 -1.67 5.29
N GLU A 142 -2.55 -2.01 5.40
CA GLU A 142 -3.14 -2.47 6.65
C GLU A 142 -2.58 -3.84 7.06
N ILE A 143 -2.33 -4.73 6.10
CA ILE A 143 -1.65 -6.00 6.35
C ILE A 143 -0.23 -5.79 6.90
N HIS A 144 0.55 -4.85 6.34
CA HIS A 144 1.87 -4.52 6.88
C HIS A 144 1.81 -4.02 8.32
N ARG A 145 0.83 -3.19 8.66
CA ARG A 145 0.62 -2.72 10.04
C ARG A 145 0.30 -3.87 11.00
N LEU A 146 -0.51 -4.83 10.55
CA LEU A 146 -0.81 -6.03 11.34
C LEU A 146 0.44 -6.87 11.57
N ARG A 147 1.26 -7.05 10.52
CA ARG A 147 2.54 -7.75 10.62
C ARG A 147 3.51 -7.06 11.57
N GLU A 148 3.68 -5.74 11.47
CA GLU A 148 4.54 -4.97 12.37
C GLU A 148 4.08 -5.10 13.84
N ALA A 149 2.76 -5.04 14.09
CA ALA A 149 2.21 -5.26 15.42
C ALA A 149 2.48 -6.69 15.92
N GLN A 150 2.42 -7.69 15.04
CA GLN A 150 2.77 -9.08 15.34
C GLN A 150 4.25 -9.22 15.71
N ASP A 151 5.14 -8.63 14.92
CA ASP A 151 6.59 -8.68 15.15
C ASP A 151 6.96 -8.03 16.49
N ILE A 152 6.38 -6.85 16.78
CA ILE A 152 6.55 -6.16 18.08
C ILE A 152 6.04 -7.03 19.23
N TRP A 153 4.90 -7.70 19.07
CA TRP A 153 4.37 -8.60 20.09
C TRP A 153 5.30 -9.80 20.32
N CYS A 154 5.75 -10.47 19.25
CA CYS A 154 6.65 -11.62 19.33
C CYS A 154 7.97 -11.27 20.03
N CYS A 155 8.58 -10.13 19.69
CA CYS A 155 9.83 -9.67 20.33
C CYS A 155 9.69 -9.38 21.83
N ASN A 156 8.47 -9.12 22.32
CA ASN A 156 8.22 -8.76 23.73
C ASN A 156 7.74 -9.93 24.60
N VAL A 157 7.47 -11.11 24.02
CA VAL A 157 7.02 -12.28 24.78
C VAL A 157 8.25 -13.08 25.24
N PRO A 158 8.55 -13.15 26.55
CA PRO A 158 9.70 -13.89 27.05
C PRO A 158 9.55 -15.39 26.75
N GLY A 159 10.57 -16.00 26.17
CA GLY A 159 10.58 -17.44 25.86
C GLY A 159 9.89 -17.83 24.55
N PHE A 160 9.44 -16.86 23.75
CA PHE A 160 9.22 -17.08 22.33
C PHE A 160 10.56 -16.86 21.63
N ASP A 161 11.41 -17.89 21.59
CA ASP A 161 12.42 -17.92 20.53
C ASP A 161 11.59 -18.08 19.26
N GLY A 162 11.52 -17.05 18.42
CA GLY A 162 10.75 -17.14 17.19
C GLY A 162 11.48 -18.10 16.29
N GLY A 163 11.33 -19.41 16.54
CA GLY A 163 12.14 -20.51 16.03
C GLY A 163 12.43 -20.21 14.59
N SER A 164 13.60 -19.63 14.34
CA SER A 164 14.14 -19.72 13.02
C SER A 164 14.53 -21.18 12.99
N ASP A 165 13.63 -21.98 12.43
CA ASP A 165 13.98 -23.18 11.71
C ASP A 165 14.85 -22.73 10.51
N ASP A 166 15.93 -21.98 10.78
CA ASP A 166 17.19 -22.09 10.07
C ASP A 166 17.69 -23.50 10.44
N GLU A 167 16.94 -24.53 10.02
CA GLU A 167 17.54 -25.82 9.74
C GLU A 167 18.69 -25.45 8.81
N ASP A 168 19.91 -25.60 9.34
CA ASP A 168 21.15 -25.47 8.61
C ASP A 168 20.92 -26.16 7.26
N GLU A 169 20.69 -25.35 6.23
CA GLU A 169 20.61 -25.78 4.84
C GLU A 169 22.03 -26.30 4.60
N GLU A 170 22.26 -27.59 4.89
CA GLU A 170 23.48 -28.28 4.55
C GLU A 170 23.67 -28.00 3.06
N GLU A 171 24.60 -27.09 2.73
CA GLU A 171 25.06 -26.87 1.37
C GLU A 171 25.56 -28.23 0.87
N GLU A 172 24.67 -29.02 0.26
CA GLU A 172 25.06 -30.15 -0.55
C GLU A 172 25.90 -29.56 -1.69
N GLU A 173 27.21 -29.64 -1.53
CA GLU A 173 28.22 -29.33 -2.53
C GLU A 173 28.02 -30.28 -3.72
N TYR A 174 27.21 -29.87 -4.69
CA TYR A 174 27.04 -30.60 -5.95
C TYR A 174 28.35 -30.50 -6.74
N GLU A 175 29.11 -31.59 -6.80
CA GLU A 175 30.22 -31.75 -7.74
C GLU A 175 29.69 -31.58 -9.18
N GLU A 176 30.11 -30.48 -9.81
CA GLU A 176 29.87 -30.17 -11.21
C GLU A 176 30.59 -31.21 -12.09
N LEU A 177 29.87 -32.27 -12.47
CA LEU A 177 30.33 -33.22 -13.48
C LEU A 177 30.36 -32.52 -14.85
N GLU A 178 31.53 -31.99 -15.22
CA GLU A 178 31.84 -31.53 -16.57
C GLU A 178 31.81 -32.71 -17.56
N GLU A 179 30.62 -33.09 -18.02
CA GLU A 179 30.50 -33.89 -19.25
C GLU A 179 30.49 -32.96 -20.46
N GLY A 180 31.67 -32.86 -21.06
CA GLY A 180 31.93 -32.10 -22.26
C GLY A 180 31.04 -32.49 -23.44
N SER A 181 30.58 -31.46 -24.15
CA SER A 181 30.10 -31.62 -25.52
C SER A 181 30.56 -30.41 -26.33
N GLY A 182 31.50 -30.69 -27.22
CA GLY A 182 32.09 -29.71 -28.13
C GLY A 182 31.05 -29.06 -29.04
N GLY A 183 31.02 -27.73 -29.04
CA GLY A 183 30.13 -26.93 -29.88
C GLY A 183 30.79 -25.66 -30.41
N GLN A 184 31.52 -25.81 -31.51
CA GLN A 184 31.90 -24.80 -32.52
C GLN A 184 31.95 -23.31 -32.13
N LYS A 185 33.18 -22.79 -32.01
CA LYS A 185 33.52 -21.36 -32.00
C LYS A 185 33.02 -20.64 -33.26
N ARG A 186 31.92 -19.90 -33.17
CA ARG A 186 31.54 -18.88 -34.17
C ARG A 186 32.23 -17.56 -33.85
N LYS A 187 33.02 -17.06 -34.81
CA LYS A 187 33.74 -15.78 -34.72
C LYS A 187 32.76 -14.60 -34.56
N PRO A 188 33.04 -13.63 -33.68
CA PRO A 188 32.25 -12.41 -33.61
C PRO A 188 32.47 -11.53 -34.85
N LYS A 189 31.35 -11.10 -35.48
CA LYS A 189 31.36 -10.06 -36.51
C LYS A 189 31.62 -8.69 -35.88
N PRO A 190 32.51 -7.85 -36.43
CA PRO A 190 32.70 -6.50 -35.95
C PRO A 190 31.52 -5.59 -36.37
N LEU A 191 30.80 -5.06 -35.39
CA LEU A 191 29.84 -3.98 -35.61
C LEU A 191 30.60 -2.65 -35.70
N ARG A 192 30.78 -2.16 -36.93
CA ARG A 192 31.16 -0.78 -37.23
C ARG A 192 29.99 0.15 -36.91
N GLY A 193 30.26 1.19 -36.13
CA GLY A 193 29.27 2.26 -35.89
C GLY A 193 29.68 3.25 -34.82
N ALA A 194 30.89 3.81 -34.91
CA ALA A 194 31.33 4.89 -34.03
C ALA A 194 30.56 6.19 -34.33
N VAL A 195 29.53 6.48 -33.53
CA VAL A 195 28.91 7.81 -33.46
C VAL A 195 29.65 8.62 -32.40
N LYS A 196 30.41 9.63 -32.84
CA LYS A 196 31.06 10.62 -31.97
C LYS A 196 29.99 11.41 -31.22
N ARG A 197 29.86 11.18 -29.91
CA ARG A 197 29.11 12.07 -29.01
C ARG A 197 30.06 13.07 -28.36
N LYS A 198 29.77 14.36 -28.57
CA LYS A 198 30.40 15.53 -27.95
C LYS A 198 30.33 15.40 -26.42
N LYS A 199 31.48 15.48 -25.75
CA LYS A 199 31.57 15.81 -24.32
C LYS A 199 31.13 17.26 -24.13
N THR A 200 30.12 17.49 -23.31
CA THR A 200 29.88 18.77 -22.65
C THR A 200 30.14 18.57 -21.17
N ASP A 201 31.22 19.15 -20.68
CA ASP A 201 31.53 19.22 -19.25
C ASP A 201 30.48 20.08 -18.56
N GLY A 202 29.85 19.50 -17.53
CA GLY A 202 28.84 20.13 -16.71
C GLY A 202 29.02 19.68 -15.27
N THR A 203 30.11 20.12 -14.64
CA THR A 203 30.37 19.99 -13.22
C THR A 203 29.27 20.68 -12.42
N LYS A 204 28.40 19.91 -11.75
CA LYS A 204 27.60 20.39 -10.63
C LYS A 204 27.78 19.46 -9.44
N GLN A 205 28.41 20.02 -8.42
CA GLN A 205 28.54 19.49 -7.07
C GLN A 205 27.15 19.09 -6.54
N SER A 206 26.96 17.80 -6.27
CA SER A 206 25.82 17.32 -5.49
C SER A 206 26.24 17.29 -4.03
N LYS A 207 25.66 18.20 -3.24
CA LYS A 207 25.73 18.16 -1.77
C LYS A 207 24.97 16.91 -1.32
N SER A 208 25.62 16.08 -0.52
CA SER A 208 25.01 14.98 0.21
C SER A 208 23.98 15.55 1.18
N GLY A 209 22.70 15.48 0.80
CA GLY A 209 21.58 15.69 1.70
C GLY A 209 21.41 14.44 2.54
N ALA A 210 21.67 14.56 3.84
CA ALA A 210 21.40 13.54 4.83
C ALA A 210 19.97 13.01 4.69
N ASN A 211 19.86 11.70 4.49
CA ASN A 211 18.62 10.95 4.47
C ASN A 211 18.00 11.04 5.88
N LYS A 212 17.12 12.01 6.10
CA LYS A 212 16.33 12.11 7.32
C LYS A 212 15.29 11.01 7.26
N GLY A 213 15.43 10.03 8.14
CA GLY A 213 14.47 8.95 8.35
C GLY A 213 13.05 9.52 8.38
N CYS A 214 12.22 8.96 7.51
CA CYS A 214 10.79 9.15 7.51
C CYS A 214 10.28 8.51 8.81
N GLN A 215 10.20 9.29 9.89
CA GLN A 215 9.46 8.87 11.07
C GLN A 215 7.98 8.94 10.71
N PRO A 216 7.20 7.87 10.95
CA PRO A 216 5.76 7.94 10.83
C PRO A 216 5.27 9.04 11.78
N SER A 217 4.57 10.02 11.22
CA SER A 217 3.87 11.02 12.03
C SER A 217 2.89 10.27 12.90
N VAL A 218 3.20 10.20 14.20
CA VAL A 218 2.28 9.73 15.22
C VAL A 218 1.10 10.69 15.21
N GLU A 219 0.05 10.30 14.49
CA GLU A 219 -1.24 10.95 14.51
C GLU A 219 -1.69 10.98 15.97
N ARG A 220 -1.62 12.16 16.57
CA ARG A 220 -2.21 12.41 17.88
C ARG A 220 -3.70 12.17 17.73
N SER A 221 -4.14 11.01 18.18
CA SER A 221 -5.53 10.70 18.48
C SER A 221 -6.12 11.85 19.29
N ARG A 222 -6.86 12.73 18.62
CA ARG A 222 -7.81 13.63 19.27
C ARG A 222 -8.88 12.72 19.87
N THR A 223 -8.80 12.53 21.17
CA THR A 223 -9.90 11.98 21.96
C THR A 223 -11.13 12.88 21.78
N PRO A 224 -12.27 12.37 21.29
CA PRO A 224 -13.51 13.11 21.41
C PRO A 224 -14.13 12.85 22.79
N ASN A 225 -14.41 13.97 23.46
CA ASN A 225 -15.56 14.21 24.33
C ASN A 225 -15.84 13.26 25.50
N ALA A 226 -15.45 13.76 26.67
CA ALA A 226 -16.35 14.08 27.79
C ALA A 226 -17.66 13.28 27.87
N ALA A 227 -17.70 12.40 28.86
CA ALA A 227 -18.89 11.74 29.36
C ALA A 227 -20.05 12.71 29.59
N LEU A 228 -21.11 12.58 28.78
CA LEU A 228 -22.44 13.11 29.07
C LEU A 228 -22.96 12.43 30.34
N LYS A 229 -23.06 13.20 31.42
CA LYS A 229 -23.74 12.81 32.64
C LYS A 229 -25.21 12.48 32.34
N PRO A 230 -25.79 11.39 32.86
CA PRO A 230 -27.20 11.12 32.71
C PRO A 230 -28.03 12.17 33.44
N GLN A 231 -28.89 12.89 32.71
CA GLN A 231 -29.93 13.70 33.32
C GLN A 231 -30.96 12.79 33.99
N LYS A 232 -31.04 12.86 35.32
CA LYS A 232 -32.11 12.25 36.10
C LYS A 232 -33.43 12.95 35.75
N LYS A 233 -34.30 12.30 34.98
CA LYS A 233 -35.70 12.70 34.86
C LYS A 233 -36.41 12.38 36.18
N ALA A 234 -36.89 13.42 36.85
CA ALA A 234 -37.76 13.29 38.00
C ALA A 234 -39.13 12.76 37.52
N VAL A 235 -39.58 11.65 38.14
CA VAL A 235 -40.92 11.10 37.95
C VAL A 235 -41.87 11.88 38.88
N PRO A 236 -42.97 12.46 38.37
CA PRO A 236 -43.97 13.08 39.23
C PRO A 236 -44.70 12.00 40.02
N ARG A 237 -44.61 12.10 41.34
CA ARG A 237 -45.31 11.26 42.32
C ARG A 237 -46.78 11.69 42.35
N ALA A 238 -47.67 10.83 41.84
CA ALA A 238 -49.11 11.02 41.98
C ALA A 238 -49.49 10.97 43.46
N GLN A 239 -50.16 12.02 43.93
CA GLN A 239 -50.83 12.05 45.24
C GLN A 239 -52.21 11.39 45.08
N LYS A 240 -52.52 10.47 46.00
CA LYS A 240 -53.87 9.97 46.26
C LYS A 240 -54.47 10.78 47.40
#